data_AF-A0A3B0Z2J0-F1
#
_entry.id   AF-A0A3B0Z2J0-F1
#
_cell.length_a   1.000
_cell.length_b   1.000
_cell.length_c   1.000
_cell.angle_alpha   90.00
_cell.angle_beta   90.00
_cell.angle_gamma   90.00
#
_symmetry.space_group_name_H-M   'P 1'
#
loop_
_entity.id
_entity.type
_entity.pdbx_description
1 polymer ?
#
loop_
_entity_poly.entity_id
_entity_poly.type
_entity_poly.pdbx_seq_one_letter_code
_entity_poly.pdbx_strand_id
1 'polypeptide(L)'
;MKGIENMKMRKQLVIAATLIFGSGSAMAAAPGGPGCGWGNMLFDGESGMGSHFLASTTNGTSGNKTFGMTSGTNGCSVGDTLTYGGSSMISSIMDEFSEDVARGHGEALDAVAVMMGVEKADRDIFAAVVHKNFNAIFPNDQVTAQQVTNSLLTVMKSDLRLAKYVA
;
A
#
# COMPACT_ATOMS: atom_id res chain seq x y z
N MET A 1 42.76 1.05 33.90
CA MET A 1 42.21 0.09 32.90
C MET A 1 40.77 -0.38 33.18
N LYS A 2 39.92 0.37 33.91
CA LYS A 2 38.49 0.02 34.15
C LYS A 2 37.49 0.75 33.23
N GLY A 3 37.97 1.70 32.40
CA GLY A 3 37.13 2.54 31.54
C GLY A 3 36.93 2.04 30.09
N ILE A 4 37.74 1.08 29.63
CA ILE A 4 37.73 0.63 28.22
C ILE A 4 36.75 -0.54 28.01
N GLU A 5 36.55 -1.41 29.02
CA GLU A 5 35.61 -2.54 28.91
C GLU A 5 34.14 -2.12 28.88
N ASN A 6 33.76 -1.06 29.60
CA ASN A 6 32.37 -0.58 29.65
C ASN A 6 31.91 0.06 28.32
N MET A 7 32.85 0.55 27.51
CA MET A 7 32.56 1.16 26.20
C MET A 7 32.27 0.09 25.13
N LYS A 8 32.93 -1.06 25.21
CA LYS A 8 32.82 -2.14 24.22
C LYS A 8 31.47 -2.86 24.30
N MET A 9 30.99 -3.11 25.52
CA MET A 9 29.73 -3.81 25.77
C MET A 9 28.48 -2.97 25.44
N ARG A 10 28.53 -1.64 25.64
CA ARG A 10 27.43 -0.73 25.26
C ARG A 10 27.32 -0.54 23.74
N LYS A 11 28.43 -0.54 23.00
CA LYS A 11 28.40 -0.46 21.53
C LYS A 11 27.85 -1.73 20.87
N GLN A 12 28.06 -2.90 21.49
CA GLN A 12 27.57 -4.16 20.93
C GLN A 12 26.07 -4.41 21.15
N LEU A 13 25.46 -3.76 22.15
CA LEU A 13 24.01 -3.85 22.40
C LEU A 13 23.18 -2.88 21.54
N VAL A 14 23.77 -1.82 20.99
CA VAL A 14 23.05 -0.85 20.13
C VAL A 14 22.97 -1.30 18.67
N ILE A 15 23.76 -2.29 18.26
CA ILE A 15 23.84 -2.73 16.86
C ILE A 15 22.77 -3.79 16.50
N ALA A 16 22.09 -4.38 17.48
CA ALA A 16 21.11 -5.46 17.26
C ALA A 16 19.67 -5.00 16.97
N ALA A 17 19.45 -3.73 16.60
CA ALA A 17 18.11 -3.20 16.29
C ALA A 17 18.02 -2.59 14.88
N THR A 18 18.86 -3.02 13.94
CA THR A 18 18.62 -2.75 12.51
C THR A 18 17.63 -3.78 11.99
N LEU A 19 16.34 -3.54 12.27
CA LEU A 19 15.23 -4.09 11.51
C LEU A 19 15.42 -3.64 10.05
N ILE A 20 16.01 -4.50 9.25
CA ILE A 20 15.96 -4.41 7.79
C ILE A 20 14.55 -4.83 7.40
N PHE A 21 13.66 -3.86 7.32
CA PHE A 21 12.55 -3.87 6.38
C PHE A 21 12.53 -2.50 5.73
N GLY A 22 13.29 -2.38 4.64
CA GLY A 22 13.10 -1.31 3.68
C GLY A 22 11.79 -1.56 2.95
N SER A 23 10.68 -1.15 3.55
CA SER A 23 9.46 -0.92 2.80
C SER A 23 9.73 0.31 1.94
N GLY A 24 9.73 0.14 0.61
CA GLY A 24 9.75 1.27 -0.30
C GLY A 24 8.69 2.28 0.14
N SER A 25 9.03 3.57 0.15
CA SER A 25 8.09 4.64 0.44
C SER A 25 7.08 4.73 -0.71
N ALA A 26 6.15 3.79 -0.76
CA ALA A 26 4.92 3.96 -1.50
C ALA A 26 4.16 5.08 -0.78
N MET A 27 4.19 6.28 -1.37
CA MET A 27 3.36 7.38 -0.89
C MET A 27 1.91 7.03 -1.25
N ALA A 28 1.25 6.29 -0.37
CA ALA A 28 -0.20 6.11 -0.48
C ALA A 28 -0.83 7.50 -0.35
N ALA A 29 -1.68 7.88 -1.32
CA ALA A 29 -2.47 9.09 -1.21
C ALA A 29 -3.31 8.97 0.07
N ALA A 30 -2.98 9.80 1.07
CA ALA A 30 -3.72 9.80 2.32
C ALA A 30 -5.15 10.33 2.06
N PRO A 31 -6.16 9.81 2.77
CA PRO A 31 -7.50 10.39 2.74
C PRO A 31 -7.45 11.90 3.02
N GLY A 32 -8.11 12.69 2.16
CA GLY A 32 -8.07 14.15 2.20
C GLY A 32 -7.00 14.80 1.31
N GLY A 33 -6.20 14.01 0.58
CA GLY A 33 -5.23 14.50 -0.39
C GLY A 33 -3.84 14.80 0.18
N PRO A 34 -2.87 15.16 -0.69
CA PRO A 34 -1.51 15.50 -0.27
C PRO A 34 -1.51 16.68 0.70
N GLY A 35 -0.85 16.52 1.85
CA GLY A 35 -0.75 17.59 2.85
C GLY A 35 -1.96 17.74 3.79
N CYS A 36 -3.01 16.92 3.66
CA CYS A 36 -4.16 16.99 4.57
C CYS A 36 -3.75 16.78 6.03
N GLY A 37 -4.05 17.78 6.87
CA GLY A 37 -3.77 17.81 8.30
C GLY A 37 -2.53 18.66 8.66
N TRP A 38 -2.64 19.44 9.74
CA TRP A 38 -1.59 20.38 10.17
C TRP A 38 -0.30 19.73 10.64
N GLY A 39 -0.25 18.42 10.86
CA GLY A 39 1.01 17.72 11.07
C GLY A 39 1.98 17.92 9.90
N ASN A 40 1.47 17.99 8.67
CA ASN A 40 2.31 18.31 7.50
C ASN A 40 2.81 19.76 7.54
N MET A 41 1.98 20.70 8.02
CA MET A 41 2.37 22.10 8.21
C MET A 41 3.39 22.26 9.35
N LEU A 42 3.21 21.54 10.45
CA LEU A 42 4.06 21.62 11.64
C LEU A 42 5.48 21.13 11.37
N PHE A 43 5.61 20.16 10.46
CA PHE A 43 6.87 19.59 10.02
C PHE A 43 7.17 19.95 8.54
N ASP A 44 6.66 21.08 8.06
CA ASP A 44 6.93 21.54 6.70
C ASP A 44 8.43 21.84 6.52
N GLY A 45 8.98 21.45 5.37
CA GLY A 45 10.41 21.53 5.08
C GLY A 45 11.29 20.45 5.76
N GLU A 46 10.74 19.63 6.66
CA GLU A 46 11.47 18.56 7.33
C GLU A 46 11.41 17.24 6.54
N SER A 47 12.56 16.63 6.29
CA SER A 47 12.67 15.37 5.53
C SER A 47 13.08 14.19 6.41
N GLY A 48 12.75 12.98 5.96
CA GLY A 48 13.16 11.74 6.61
C GLY A 48 12.08 11.11 7.50
N MET A 49 12.29 9.84 7.87
CA MET A 49 11.28 9.01 8.53
C MET A 49 10.74 9.65 9.82
N GLY A 50 11.62 10.24 10.64
CA GLY A 50 11.23 10.84 11.92
C GLY A 50 10.20 11.97 11.79
N SER A 51 10.40 12.91 10.85
CA SER A 51 9.47 14.01 10.62
C SER A 51 8.14 13.50 10.05
N HIS A 52 8.19 12.59 9.08
CA HIS A 52 6.99 11.96 8.52
C HIS A 52 6.19 11.16 9.57
N PHE A 53 6.85 10.46 10.48
CA PHE A 53 6.20 9.72 11.56
C PHE A 53 5.53 10.66 12.57
N LEU A 54 6.22 11.72 12.99
CA LEU A 54 5.65 12.71 13.91
C LEU A 54 4.49 13.46 13.25
N ALA A 55 4.64 13.90 12.01
CA ALA A 55 3.56 14.52 11.23
C ALA A 55 2.33 13.60 11.13
N SER A 56 2.57 12.31 10.85
CA SER A 56 1.50 11.30 10.79
C SER A 56 0.84 11.06 12.15
N THR A 57 1.63 11.00 13.22
CA THR A 57 1.13 10.82 14.59
C THR A 57 0.29 12.02 15.01
N THR A 58 0.78 13.24 14.79
CA THR A 58 0.03 14.49 15.05
C THR A 58 -1.27 14.53 14.28
N ASN A 59 -1.27 14.11 13.01
CA ASN A 59 -2.47 14.04 12.19
C ASN A 59 -3.45 12.95 12.66
N GLY A 60 -2.94 11.83 13.17
CA GLY A 60 -3.75 10.70 13.64
C GLY A 60 -4.39 10.92 15.01
N THR A 61 -3.67 11.55 15.95
CA THR A 61 -4.15 11.72 17.34
C THR A 61 -5.04 12.95 17.53
N SER A 62 -4.94 13.96 16.66
CA SER A 62 -5.64 15.24 16.84
C SER A 62 -7.01 15.31 16.16
N GLY A 63 -7.43 14.28 15.41
CA GLY A 63 -8.67 14.29 14.63
C GLY A 63 -8.75 15.41 13.57
N ASN A 64 -7.66 16.13 13.35
CA ASN A 64 -7.60 17.35 12.53
C ASN A 64 -7.78 17.07 11.03
N LYS A 65 -7.47 15.85 10.58
CA LYS A 65 -7.77 15.37 9.23
C LYS A 65 -9.27 15.27 9.01
N THR A 66 -10.00 14.65 9.94
CA THR A 66 -11.46 14.52 9.84
C THR A 66 -12.15 15.88 9.87
N PHE A 67 -11.75 16.76 10.80
CA PHE A 67 -12.22 18.14 10.83
C PHE A 67 -11.89 18.89 9.53
N GLY A 68 -10.66 18.74 9.02
CA GLY A 68 -10.23 19.36 7.77
C GLY A 68 -11.05 18.89 6.57
N MET A 69 -11.34 17.59 6.47
CA MET A 69 -12.19 17.03 5.41
C MET A 69 -13.64 17.49 5.50
N THR A 70 -14.21 17.64 6.70
CA THR A 70 -15.62 18.08 6.86
C THR A 70 -15.80 19.58 6.69
N SER A 71 -14.82 20.38 7.12
CA SER A 71 -14.87 21.84 7.03
C SER A 71 -14.21 22.41 5.78
N GLY A 72 -13.48 21.59 5.01
CA GLY A 72 -12.67 22.05 3.87
C GLY A 72 -11.46 22.88 4.27
N THR A 73 -10.87 22.60 5.45
CA THR A 73 -9.72 23.33 6.00
C THR A 73 -8.49 22.43 6.09
N ASN A 74 -7.38 22.94 6.63
CA ASN A 74 -6.19 22.15 6.99
C ASN A 74 -5.49 21.47 5.80
N GLY A 75 -5.61 22.06 4.60
CA GLY A 75 -5.09 21.50 3.36
C GLY A 75 -5.81 20.23 2.90
N CYS A 76 -6.97 19.89 3.48
CA CYS A 76 -7.73 18.70 3.12
C CYS A 76 -8.74 19.00 2.02
N SER A 77 -8.77 18.14 1.00
CA SER A 77 -9.78 18.13 -0.06
C SER A 77 -10.36 16.71 -0.20
N VAL A 78 -11.68 16.63 -0.35
CA VAL A 78 -12.41 15.38 -0.62
C VAL A 78 -12.90 15.30 -2.06
N GLY A 79 -12.44 16.20 -2.93
CA GLY A 79 -12.84 16.24 -4.33
C GLY A 79 -12.25 15.11 -5.17
N ASP A 80 -11.12 14.55 -4.73
CA ASP A 80 -10.45 13.46 -5.43
C ASP A 80 -11.05 12.10 -5.04
N THR A 81 -11.17 11.20 -6.02
CA THR A 81 -11.55 9.82 -5.77
C THR A 81 -10.49 9.14 -4.91
N LEU A 82 -10.90 8.52 -3.80
CA LEU A 82 -9.98 7.72 -2.98
C LEU A 82 -9.41 6.57 -3.80
N THR A 83 -8.08 6.53 -3.95
CA THR A 83 -7.38 5.46 -4.66
C THR A 83 -6.62 4.57 -3.67
N TYR A 84 -6.62 3.26 -3.94
CA TYR A 84 -5.80 2.31 -3.18
C TYR A 84 -4.35 2.34 -3.69
N GLY A 85 -3.39 2.55 -2.77
CA GLY A 85 -1.96 2.64 -3.07
C GLY A 85 -1.31 1.36 -3.61
N GLY A 86 -1.98 0.21 -3.54
CA GLY A 86 -1.46 -1.05 -4.10
C GLY A 86 -1.31 -1.07 -5.62
N SER A 87 -1.95 -0.13 -6.32
CA SER A 87 -1.81 0.05 -7.78
C SER A 87 -0.35 0.27 -8.20
N SER A 88 0.48 0.86 -7.31
CA SER A 88 1.91 1.08 -7.55
C SER A 88 2.71 -0.22 -7.72
N MET A 89 2.29 -1.31 -7.07
CA MET A 89 2.99 -2.59 -7.19
C MET A 89 2.55 -3.35 -8.43
N ILE A 90 1.24 -3.40 -8.74
CA ILE A 90 0.75 -4.00 -9.99
C ILE A 90 1.39 -3.30 -11.20
N SER A 91 1.59 -1.98 -11.14
CA SER A 91 2.32 -1.27 -12.19
C SER A 91 3.77 -1.73 -12.37
N SER A 92 4.41 -2.24 -11.32
CA SER A 92 5.82 -2.67 -11.33
C SER A 92 6.00 -4.11 -11.81
N ILE A 93 4.93 -4.91 -11.83
CA ILE A 93 4.94 -6.32 -12.24
C ILE A 93 3.87 -6.60 -13.30
N MET A 94 3.47 -5.59 -14.06
CA MET A 94 2.28 -5.66 -14.93
C MET A 94 2.41 -6.74 -16.01
N ASP A 95 3.58 -6.83 -16.62
CA ASP A 95 3.84 -7.75 -17.73
C ASP A 95 3.83 -9.20 -17.19
N GLU A 96 4.59 -9.46 -16.12
CA GLU A 96 4.61 -10.77 -15.47
C GLU A 96 3.25 -11.16 -14.91
N PHE A 97 2.53 -10.20 -14.33
CA PHE A 97 1.19 -10.42 -13.80
C PHE A 97 0.20 -10.79 -14.91
N SER A 98 0.23 -10.09 -16.05
CA SER A 98 -0.59 -10.42 -17.21
C SER A 98 -0.30 -11.84 -17.71
N GLU A 99 0.97 -12.21 -17.87
CA GLU A 99 1.37 -13.54 -18.30
C GLU A 99 0.96 -14.65 -17.32
N ASP A 100 1.13 -14.42 -16.02
CA ASP A 100 0.76 -15.36 -14.97
C ASP A 100 -0.76 -15.54 -14.88
N VAL A 101 -1.53 -14.45 -15.04
CA VAL A 101 -2.99 -14.54 -15.13
C VAL A 101 -3.39 -15.29 -16.39
N ALA A 102 -2.76 -15.04 -17.53
CA ALA A 102 -3.04 -15.75 -18.77
C ALA A 102 -2.74 -17.26 -18.67
N ARG A 103 -1.73 -17.66 -17.89
CA ARG A 103 -1.43 -19.06 -17.58
C ARG A 103 -2.33 -19.65 -16.48
N GLY A 104 -2.88 -18.79 -15.62
CA GLY A 104 -3.67 -19.15 -14.45
C GLY A 104 -2.83 -19.58 -13.24
N HIS A 105 -1.52 -19.36 -13.28
CA HIS A 105 -0.60 -19.61 -12.17
C HIS A 105 0.69 -18.80 -12.37
N GLY A 106 1.37 -18.48 -11.27
CA GLY A 106 2.71 -17.89 -11.29
C GLY A 106 2.99 -16.93 -10.12
N GLU A 107 4.24 -16.50 -10.01
CA GLU A 107 4.74 -15.74 -8.86
C GLU A 107 4.12 -14.35 -8.74
N ALA A 108 3.92 -13.64 -9.85
CA ALA A 108 3.30 -12.32 -9.86
C ALA A 108 1.82 -12.41 -9.50
N LEU A 109 1.12 -13.44 -10.00
CA LEU A 109 -0.27 -13.72 -9.62
C LEU A 109 -0.40 -14.02 -8.12
N ASP A 110 0.50 -14.86 -7.58
CA ASP A 110 0.55 -15.17 -6.15
C ASP A 110 0.89 -13.95 -5.30
N ALA A 111 1.81 -13.10 -5.76
CA ALA A 111 2.18 -11.86 -5.09
C ALA A 111 0.99 -10.90 -5.00
N VAL A 112 0.22 -10.75 -6.08
CA VAL A 112 -1.01 -9.94 -6.06
C VAL A 112 -2.04 -10.54 -5.10
N ALA A 113 -2.22 -11.87 -5.08
CA ALA A 113 -3.11 -12.52 -4.12
C ALA A 113 -2.70 -12.22 -2.65
N VAL A 114 -1.40 -12.30 -2.35
CA VAL A 114 -0.85 -11.96 -1.02
C VAL A 114 -1.11 -10.50 -0.68
N MET A 115 -0.84 -9.58 -1.60
CA MET A 115 -1.07 -8.15 -1.39
C MET A 115 -2.53 -7.82 -1.10
N MET A 116 -3.45 -8.47 -1.80
CA MET A 116 -4.89 -8.31 -1.60
C MET A 116 -5.40 -9.00 -0.33
N GLY A 117 -4.51 -9.62 0.46
CA GLY A 117 -4.87 -10.29 1.70
C GLY A 117 -5.62 -11.61 1.48
N VAL A 118 -5.53 -12.20 0.28
CA VAL A 118 -6.18 -13.48 -0.02
C VAL A 118 -5.52 -14.58 0.80
N GLU A 119 -6.34 -15.24 1.63
CA GLU A 119 -5.90 -16.33 2.48
C GLU A 119 -5.44 -17.51 1.63
N LYS A 120 -4.45 -18.27 2.11
CA LYS A 120 -3.86 -19.39 1.36
C LYS A 120 -4.91 -20.38 0.84
N ALA A 121 -5.99 -20.63 1.58
CA ALA A 121 -7.06 -21.55 1.21
C ALA A 121 -7.94 -21.08 0.04
N ASP A 122 -7.90 -19.78 -0.30
CA ASP A 122 -8.69 -19.17 -1.36
C ASP A 122 -7.84 -18.73 -2.57
N ARG A 123 -6.51 -18.94 -2.54
CA ARG A 123 -5.60 -18.51 -3.62
C ARG A 123 -5.79 -19.27 -4.92
N ASP A 124 -6.03 -20.57 -4.86
CA ASP A 124 -6.31 -21.37 -6.07
C ASP A 124 -7.58 -20.86 -6.77
N ILE A 125 -8.56 -20.40 -5.98
CA ILE A 125 -9.83 -19.87 -6.48
C ILE A 125 -9.63 -18.47 -7.03
N PHE A 126 -8.85 -17.63 -6.35
CA PHE A 126 -8.41 -16.35 -6.87
C PHE A 126 -7.72 -16.53 -8.24
N ALA A 127 -6.72 -17.39 -8.35
CA ALA A 127 -6.01 -17.64 -9.60
C ALA A 127 -6.96 -18.10 -10.71
N ALA A 128 -7.85 -19.06 -10.43
CA ALA A 128 -8.83 -19.55 -11.39
C ALA A 128 -9.83 -18.47 -11.83
N VAL A 129 -10.32 -17.64 -10.90
CA VAL A 129 -11.29 -16.57 -11.18
C VAL A 129 -10.64 -15.47 -12.01
N VAL A 130 -9.44 -15.03 -11.64
CA VAL A 130 -8.72 -13.96 -12.34
C VAL A 130 -8.32 -14.43 -13.75
N HIS A 131 -7.84 -15.68 -13.90
CA HIS A 131 -7.57 -16.31 -15.19
C HIS A 131 -8.82 -16.40 -16.08
N LYS A 132 -9.92 -16.92 -15.54
CA LYS A 132 -11.19 -17.03 -16.28
C LYS A 132 -11.69 -15.68 -16.78
N ASN A 133 -11.37 -14.60 -16.08
CA ASN A 133 -11.76 -13.25 -16.43
C ASN A 133 -10.61 -12.43 -17.06
N PHE A 134 -9.57 -13.09 -17.59
CA PHE A 134 -8.40 -12.41 -18.17
C PHE A 134 -8.78 -11.30 -19.13
N ASN A 135 -9.67 -11.56 -20.11
CA ASN A 135 -10.09 -10.57 -21.10
C ASN A 135 -10.84 -9.36 -20.51
N ALA A 136 -11.46 -9.51 -19.33
CA ALA A 136 -12.11 -8.40 -18.63
C ALA A 136 -11.10 -7.55 -17.83
N ILE A 137 -9.99 -8.16 -17.41
CA ILE A 137 -8.93 -7.52 -16.63
C ILE A 137 -7.89 -6.87 -17.55
N PHE A 138 -7.55 -7.53 -18.66
CA PHE A 138 -6.61 -7.11 -19.69
C PHE A 138 -7.29 -7.04 -21.06
N PRO A 139 -8.16 -6.05 -21.30
CA PRO A 139 -8.94 -5.95 -22.55
C PRO A 139 -8.09 -5.55 -23.77
N ASN A 140 -6.91 -4.96 -23.55
CA ASN A 140 -5.94 -4.56 -24.56
C ASN A 140 -4.56 -4.33 -23.93
N ASP A 141 -3.56 -4.10 -24.76
CA ASP A 141 -2.16 -3.84 -24.43
C ASP A 141 -1.89 -2.45 -23.83
N GLN A 142 -2.85 -1.52 -23.90
CA GLN A 142 -2.75 -0.16 -23.38
C GLN A 142 -3.45 0.01 -22.02
N VAL A 143 -3.87 -1.08 -21.38
CA VAL A 143 -4.54 -1.04 -20.08
C VAL A 143 -3.60 -0.56 -18.98
N THR A 144 -4.08 0.34 -18.14
CA THR A 144 -3.29 0.91 -17.03
C THR A 144 -3.39 0.06 -15.77
N ALA A 145 -2.40 0.16 -14.87
CA ALA A 145 -2.43 -0.47 -13.53
C ALA A 145 -3.69 -0.15 -12.73
N GLN A 146 -4.18 1.09 -12.84
CA GLN A 146 -5.40 1.50 -12.17
C GLN A 146 -6.65 0.80 -12.77
N GLN A 147 -6.72 0.68 -14.09
CA GLN A 147 -7.80 -0.04 -14.76
C GLN A 147 -7.77 -1.54 -14.43
N VAL A 148 -6.59 -2.18 -14.49
CA VAL A 148 -6.40 -3.59 -14.10
C VAL A 148 -6.85 -3.81 -12.66
N THR A 149 -6.44 -2.94 -11.73
CA THR A 149 -6.83 -3.03 -10.31
C THR A 149 -8.35 -2.90 -10.16
N ASN A 150 -8.98 -1.95 -10.83
CA ASN A 150 -10.44 -1.76 -10.78
C ASN A 150 -11.21 -2.96 -11.36
N SER A 151 -10.73 -3.53 -12.48
CA SER A 151 -11.32 -4.74 -13.06
C SER A 151 -11.15 -5.94 -12.14
N LEU A 152 -9.97 -6.10 -11.53
CA LEU A 152 -9.70 -7.16 -10.55
C LEU A 152 -10.63 -7.07 -9.34
N LEU A 153 -10.82 -5.87 -8.77
CA LEU A 153 -11.76 -5.65 -7.67
C LEU A 153 -13.19 -5.99 -8.08
N THR A 154 -13.62 -5.60 -9.29
CA THR A 154 -14.94 -5.93 -9.84
C THR A 154 -15.15 -7.44 -9.96
N VAL A 155 -14.16 -8.15 -10.50
CA VAL A 155 -14.17 -9.61 -10.67
C VAL A 155 -14.25 -10.30 -9.30
N MET A 156 -13.45 -9.87 -8.33
CA MET A 156 -13.47 -10.43 -6.97
C MET A 156 -14.78 -10.15 -6.24
N LYS A 157 -15.37 -8.96 -6.40
CA LYS A 157 -16.69 -8.62 -5.83
C LYS A 157 -17.80 -9.51 -6.36
N SER A 158 -17.65 -10.00 -7.58
CA SER A 158 -18.65 -10.85 -8.25
C SER A 158 -18.53 -12.33 -7.87
N ASP A 159 -17.45 -12.73 -7.19
CA ASP A 159 -17.24 -14.10 -6.72
C ASP A 159 -17.60 -14.23 -5.24
N LEU A 160 -18.41 -15.24 -4.91
CA LEU A 160 -18.94 -15.46 -3.55
C LEU A 160 -17.85 -15.72 -2.50
N ARG A 161 -16.71 -16.30 -2.89
CA ARG A 161 -15.60 -16.59 -1.98
C ARG A 161 -14.60 -15.45 -1.89
N LEU A 162 -14.46 -14.65 -2.95
CA LEU A 162 -13.49 -13.57 -3.00
C LEU A 162 -14.05 -12.21 -2.57
N ALA A 163 -15.36 -12.01 -2.59
CA ALA A 163 -15.99 -10.73 -2.23
C ALA A 163 -15.61 -10.24 -0.82
N LYS A 164 -15.32 -11.14 0.12
CA LYS A 164 -14.87 -10.82 1.48
C LYS A 164 -13.53 -10.06 1.53
N TYR A 165 -12.73 -10.10 0.47
CA TYR A 165 -11.42 -9.43 0.41
C TYR A 165 -11.47 -8.01 -0.16
N VAL A 166 -12.63 -7.59 -0.69
CA VAL A 166 -12.76 -6.36 -1.50
C VAL A 166 -13.99 -5.53 -1.12
N ALA A 167 -14.53 -5.75 0.08
CA ALA A 167 -15.70 -5.07 0.64
C ALA A 167 -15.39 -3.64 1.08
#